data_AF-A0A1L6RC65-F1
#
_entry.id   AF-A0A1L6RC65-F1
#
_cell.length_a   1.000
_cell.length_b   1.000
_cell.length_c   1.000
_cell.angle_alpha   90.00
_cell.angle_beta   90.00
_cell.angle_gamma   90.00
#
_symmetry.space_group_name_H-M   'P 1'
#
loop_
_entity.id
_entity.type
_entity.pdbx_description
1 polymer ?
#
loop_
_entity_poly.entity_id
_entity_poly.type
_entity_poly.pdbx_seq_one_letter_code
_entity_poly.pdbx_strand_id
1 'polypeptide(L)'
;MKRLRIDAALSGTELAQVGRVLFTTGQIRSFFENLVADRGEALPALAVYYNKLVLLPELTRRVNVAIDGDGRLNDEASSELHRIRQAITGTENAIRQKMQDYTRGKTAQYLSDPIVTIRNERYVLPVKATYRQKFGGVVHDQSQTGQTLYIEPADVVDMNNRLREYYLKERQEEERVLIELSAKLAPEADNIENNAQVLDI
;
A
#
# COMPACT_ATOMS: atom_id res chain seq x y z
N MET A 1 -17.96 -5.82 9.63
CA MET A 1 -19.27 -5.18 9.88
C MET A 1 -19.37 -4.43 11.20
N LYS A 2 -18.99 -5.00 12.35
CA LYS A 2 -19.07 -4.30 13.66
C LYS A 2 -18.35 -2.94 13.71
N ARG A 3 -17.23 -2.77 13.01
CA ARG A 3 -16.46 -1.50 12.94
C ARG A 3 -17.16 -0.40 12.15
N LEU A 4 -17.76 -0.73 10.99
CA LEU A 4 -18.55 0.22 10.19
C LEU A 4 -19.74 0.79 10.98
N ARG A 5 -20.31 0.01 11.91
CA ARG A 5 -21.44 0.43 12.74
C ARG A 5 -21.08 1.34 13.92
N ILE A 6 -19.79 1.48 14.23
CA ILE A 6 -19.29 2.36 15.30
C ILE A 6 -18.41 3.48 14.73
N ASP A 7 -18.57 3.81 13.45
CA ASP A 7 -17.78 4.79 12.69
C ASP A 7 -16.25 4.58 12.75
N ALA A 8 -15.81 3.35 13.04
CA ALA A 8 -14.41 3.01 13.03
C ALA A 8 -13.96 2.68 11.60
N ALA A 9 -12.87 3.30 11.15
CA ALA A 9 -12.26 3.00 9.87
C ALA A 9 -11.88 1.51 9.78
N LEU A 10 -12.13 0.92 8.61
CA LEU A 10 -11.72 -0.43 8.27
C LEU A 10 -10.23 -0.48 7.89
N SER A 11 -9.56 -1.58 8.21
CA SER A 11 -8.24 -1.87 7.64
C SER A 11 -8.36 -2.20 6.15
N GLY A 12 -7.25 -2.12 5.42
CA GLY A 12 -7.22 -2.52 4.01
C GLY A 12 -7.66 -3.98 3.80
N THR A 13 -7.29 -4.90 4.70
CA THR A 13 -7.75 -6.30 4.66
C THR A 13 -9.25 -6.47 4.85
N GLU A 14 -9.86 -5.68 5.75
CA GLU A 14 -11.31 -5.67 5.95
C GLU A 14 -12.03 -5.07 4.73
N LEU A 15 -11.48 -4.02 4.12
CA LEU A 15 -12.04 -3.45 2.89
C LEU A 15 -11.91 -4.43 1.71
N ALA A 16 -10.83 -5.20 1.62
CA ALA A 16 -10.69 -6.25 0.61
C ALA A 16 -11.74 -7.36 0.79
N GLN A 17 -12.06 -7.72 2.05
CA GLN A 17 -13.18 -8.65 2.34
C GLN A 17 -14.53 -8.08 1.87
N VAL A 18 -14.80 -6.81 2.19
CA VAL A 18 -16.02 -6.12 1.72
C VAL A 18 -16.05 -6.08 0.19
N GLY A 19 -14.94 -5.74 -0.45
CA GLY A 19 -14.78 -5.76 -1.91
C GLY A 19 -15.13 -7.12 -2.53
N ARG A 20 -14.71 -8.23 -1.90
CA ARG A 20 -15.09 -9.58 -2.35
C ARG A 20 -16.59 -9.82 -2.27
N VAL A 21 -17.26 -9.45 -1.17
CA VAL A 21 -18.72 -9.59 -1.05
C VAL A 21 -19.42 -8.78 -2.14
N LEU A 22 -19.02 -7.52 -2.33
CA LEU A 22 -19.56 -6.62 -3.32
C LEU A 22 -19.38 -7.13 -4.76
N PHE A 23 -18.20 -7.65 -5.07
CA PHE A 23 -17.87 -8.21 -6.38
C PHE A 23 -18.66 -9.50 -6.65
N THR A 24 -18.66 -10.45 -5.71
CA THR A 24 -19.37 -11.72 -5.82
C THR A 24 -20.89 -11.52 -5.96
N THR A 25 -21.45 -10.56 -5.22
CA THR A 25 -22.87 -10.15 -5.36
C THR A 25 -23.18 -9.74 -6.80
N GLY A 26 -22.34 -8.91 -7.41
CA GLY A 26 -22.49 -8.49 -8.81
C GLY A 26 -22.41 -9.66 -9.78
N GLN A 27 -21.39 -10.52 -9.63
CA GLN A 27 -21.19 -11.70 -10.48
C GLN A 27 -22.41 -12.64 -10.46
N ILE A 28 -22.93 -12.95 -9.26
CA ILE A 28 -24.07 -13.85 -9.10
C ILE A 28 -25.34 -13.26 -9.71
N ARG A 29 -25.58 -11.96 -9.50
CA ARG A 29 -26.75 -11.30 -10.05
C ARG A 29 -26.71 -11.28 -11.59
N SER A 30 -25.59 -10.87 -12.18
CA SER A 30 -25.43 -10.90 -13.63
C SER A 30 -25.54 -12.29 -14.22
N PHE A 31 -25.01 -13.33 -13.55
CA PHE A 31 -25.17 -14.71 -13.97
C PHE A 31 -26.65 -15.13 -14.06
N PHE A 32 -27.44 -14.88 -13.02
CA PHE A 32 -28.85 -15.26 -13.00
C PHE A 32 -29.71 -14.43 -13.97
N GLU A 33 -29.40 -13.13 -14.11
CA GLU A 33 -30.06 -12.26 -15.09
C GLU A 33 -29.83 -12.78 -16.52
N ASN A 34 -28.59 -13.14 -16.87
CA ASN A 34 -28.26 -13.73 -18.17
C ASN A 34 -28.91 -15.11 -18.37
N LEU A 35 -28.90 -15.96 -17.34
CA LEU A 35 -29.49 -17.30 -17.43
C LEU A 35 -31.01 -17.26 -17.68
N VAL A 36 -31.71 -16.32 -17.05
CA VAL A 36 -33.16 -16.11 -17.28
C VAL A 36 -33.40 -15.56 -18.69
N ALA A 37 -32.57 -14.63 -19.15
CA ALA A 37 -32.66 -14.07 -20.51
C ALA A 37 -32.44 -15.14 -21.58
N ASP A 38 -31.42 -15.98 -21.43
CA ASP A 38 -31.07 -17.05 -22.38
C ASP A 38 -32.15 -18.15 -22.43
N ARG A 39 -32.77 -18.45 -21.28
CA ARG A 39 -33.84 -19.45 -21.19
C ARG A 39 -35.20 -18.94 -21.66
N GLY A 40 -35.43 -17.63 -21.58
CA GLY A 40 -36.75 -17.03 -21.82
C GLY A 40 -37.81 -17.38 -20.75
N GLU A 41 -37.40 -18.02 -19.66
CA GLU A 41 -38.28 -18.46 -18.57
C GLU A 41 -37.72 -18.05 -17.21
N ALA A 42 -38.60 -17.63 -16.30
CA ALA A 42 -38.24 -17.28 -14.95
C ALA A 42 -37.77 -18.51 -14.14
N LEU A 43 -36.97 -18.27 -13.11
CA LEU A 43 -36.53 -19.28 -12.14
C LEU A 43 -37.07 -18.94 -10.74
N PRO A 44 -38.38 -19.16 -10.45
CA PRO A 44 -39.01 -18.65 -9.23
C PRO A 44 -38.36 -19.17 -7.95
N ALA A 45 -37.93 -20.44 -7.94
CA ALA A 45 -37.27 -21.05 -6.79
C ALA A 45 -35.92 -20.38 -6.44
N LEU A 46 -35.20 -19.87 -7.44
CA LEU A 46 -33.90 -19.21 -7.25
C LEU A 46 -34.03 -17.69 -7.11
N ALA A 47 -35.09 -17.10 -7.69
CA ALA A 47 -35.41 -15.68 -7.58
C ALA A 47 -35.54 -15.21 -6.13
N VAL A 48 -36.03 -16.06 -5.23
CA VAL A 48 -36.13 -15.75 -3.80
C VAL A 48 -34.77 -15.46 -3.16
N TYR A 49 -33.67 -16.00 -3.72
CA TYR A 49 -32.32 -15.82 -3.19
C TYR A 49 -31.61 -14.65 -3.86
N TYR A 50 -31.52 -14.62 -5.20
CA TYR A 50 -30.75 -13.56 -5.87
C TYR A 50 -31.45 -12.19 -5.84
N ASN A 51 -32.78 -12.12 -5.63
CA ASN A 51 -33.46 -10.83 -5.42
C ASN A 51 -33.17 -10.19 -4.06
N LYS A 52 -32.64 -10.95 -3.10
CA LYS A 52 -32.19 -10.41 -1.81
C LYS A 52 -30.82 -9.72 -1.92
N LEU A 53 -30.08 -9.95 -3.01
CA LEU A 53 -28.76 -9.36 -3.21
C LEU A 53 -28.90 -7.91 -3.70
N VAL A 54 -28.35 -6.98 -2.92
CA VAL A 54 -28.33 -5.55 -3.23
C VAL A 54 -27.07 -5.22 -4.02
N LEU A 55 -27.22 -4.67 -5.23
CA LEU A 55 -26.09 -4.23 -6.03
C LEU A 55 -25.64 -2.83 -5.62
N LEU A 56 -24.33 -2.68 -5.41
CA LEU A 56 -23.70 -1.40 -5.07
C LEU A 56 -22.55 -1.09 -6.05
N PRO A 57 -22.83 -0.98 -7.38
CA PRO A 57 -21.81 -1.00 -8.43
C PRO A 57 -20.75 0.10 -8.29
N GLU A 58 -21.14 1.31 -7.89
CA GLU A 58 -20.19 2.40 -7.66
C GLU A 58 -19.26 2.14 -6.47
N LEU A 59 -19.78 1.56 -5.38
CA LEU A 59 -18.94 1.19 -4.23
C LEU A 59 -18.02 0.02 -4.59
N THR A 60 -18.54 -1.00 -5.28
CA THR A 60 -17.74 -2.13 -5.78
C THR A 60 -16.57 -1.63 -6.62
N ARG A 61 -16.84 -0.77 -7.61
CA ARG A 61 -15.81 -0.21 -8.49
C ARG A 61 -14.78 0.58 -7.68
N ARG A 62 -15.22 1.44 -6.75
CA ARG A 62 -14.31 2.27 -5.96
C ARG A 62 -13.43 1.46 -5.02
N VAL A 63 -13.98 0.44 -4.35
CA VAL A 63 -13.20 -0.45 -3.48
C VAL A 63 -12.18 -1.24 -4.31
N ASN A 64 -12.59 -1.81 -5.44
CA ASN A 64 -11.71 -2.61 -6.31
C ASN A 64 -10.59 -1.78 -6.96
N VAL A 65 -10.86 -0.52 -7.30
CA VAL A 65 -9.82 0.39 -7.81
C VAL A 65 -8.84 0.75 -6.70
N ALA A 66 -9.33 1.00 -5.48
CA ALA A 66 -8.49 1.50 -4.40
C ALA A 66 -7.69 0.41 -3.68
N ILE A 67 -8.19 -0.82 -3.60
CA ILE A 67 -7.62 -1.87 -2.75
C ILE A 67 -7.52 -3.19 -3.51
N ASP A 68 -6.36 -3.84 -3.39
CA ASP A 68 -6.11 -5.16 -3.96
C ASP A 68 -6.67 -6.31 -3.08
N GLY A 69 -6.54 -7.55 -3.56
CA GLY A 69 -7.06 -8.73 -2.86
C GLY A 69 -6.43 -8.99 -1.48
N ASP A 70 -5.20 -8.51 -1.27
CA ASP A 70 -4.43 -8.66 -0.03
C ASP A 70 -4.67 -7.50 0.95
N GLY A 71 -5.43 -6.48 0.55
CA GLY A 71 -5.74 -5.32 1.36
C GLY A 71 -4.71 -4.20 1.29
N ARG A 72 -3.86 -4.17 0.26
CA ARG A 72 -2.95 -3.04 0.00
C ARG A 72 -3.67 -1.98 -0.82
N LEU A 73 -3.34 -0.72 -0.56
CA LEU A 73 -3.85 0.38 -1.37
C LEU A 73 -3.11 0.46 -2.69
N ASN A 74 -3.86 0.50 -3.77
CA ASN A 74 -3.36 0.76 -5.12
C ASN A 74 -2.99 2.23 -5.29
N ASP A 75 -2.19 2.53 -6.30
CA ASP A 75 -1.83 3.90 -6.65
C ASP A 75 -3.06 4.73 -7.05
N GLU A 76 -4.03 4.07 -7.69
CA GLU A 76 -5.29 4.66 -8.12
C GLU A 76 -6.27 4.96 -6.97
N ALA A 77 -5.92 4.58 -5.74
CA ALA A 77 -6.73 4.87 -4.56
C ALA A 77 -6.86 6.37 -4.29
N SER A 78 -5.82 7.15 -4.63
CA SER A 78 -5.82 8.61 -4.54
C SER A 78 -4.73 9.20 -5.45
N SER A 79 -5.03 10.31 -6.12
CA SER A 79 -4.04 11.03 -6.92
C SER A 79 -2.87 11.55 -6.08
N GLU A 80 -3.13 11.90 -4.81
CA GLU A 80 -2.09 12.34 -3.87
C GLU A 80 -1.20 11.17 -3.44
N LEU A 81 -1.77 10.00 -3.18
CA LEU A 81 -1.01 8.79 -2.86
C LEU A 81 -0.07 8.42 -4.01
N HIS A 82 -0.57 8.42 -5.24
CA HIS A 82 0.24 8.18 -6.44
C HIS A 82 1.38 9.19 -6.56
N ARG A 83 1.11 10.50 -6.35
CA ARG A 83 2.12 11.55 -6.38
C ARG A 83 3.21 11.36 -5.31
N ILE A 84 2.82 10.97 -4.10
CA ILE A 84 3.76 10.69 -3.00
C ILE A 84 4.63 9.49 -3.36
N ARG A 85 4.05 8.39 -3.84
CA ARG A 85 4.79 7.18 -4.26
C ARG A 85 5.78 7.45 -5.39
N GLN A 86 5.38 8.24 -6.39
CA GLN A 86 6.32 8.71 -7.42
C GLN A 86 7.48 9.52 -6.82
N ALA A 87 7.20 10.40 -5.86
CA ALA A 87 8.22 11.20 -5.19
C ALA A 87 9.17 10.34 -4.34
N ILE A 88 8.67 9.27 -3.70
CA ILE A 88 9.47 8.26 -3.01
C ILE A 88 10.43 7.61 -4.01
N THR A 89 9.90 6.96 -5.05
CA THR A 89 10.71 6.25 -6.06
C THR A 89 11.73 7.17 -6.73
N GLY A 90 11.33 8.39 -7.08
CA GLY A 90 12.24 9.39 -7.66
C GLY A 90 13.38 9.78 -6.70
N THR A 91 13.07 9.98 -5.41
CA THR A 91 14.07 10.33 -4.40
C THR A 91 15.01 9.16 -4.12
N GLU A 92 14.50 7.94 -4.03
CA GLU A 92 15.31 6.72 -3.85
C GLU A 92 16.29 6.53 -5.01
N ASN A 93 15.83 6.70 -6.25
CA ASN A 93 16.68 6.60 -7.43
C ASN A 93 17.77 7.68 -7.42
N ALA A 94 17.43 8.92 -7.06
CA ALA A 94 18.39 10.00 -6.95
C ALA A 94 19.43 9.74 -5.85
N ILE A 95 19.04 9.21 -4.68
CA ILE A 95 19.96 8.82 -3.61
C ILE A 95 20.90 7.72 -4.10
N ARG A 96 20.36 6.65 -4.68
CA ARG A 96 21.15 5.53 -5.20
C ARG A 96 22.14 5.99 -6.26
N GLN A 97 21.70 6.84 -7.19
CA GLN A 97 22.57 7.39 -8.24
C GLN A 97 23.73 8.18 -7.64
N LYS A 98 23.46 9.04 -6.65
CA LYS A 98 24.51 9.83 -5.99
C LYS A 98 25.44 8.95 -5.14
N MET A 99 24.91 7.89 -4.54
CA MET A 99 25.71 6.95 -3.77
C MET A 99 26.59 6.02 -4.64
N GLN A 100 26.22 5.78 -5.90
CA GLN A 100 27.03 4.97 -6.83
C GLN A 100 28.45 5.54 -7.05
N ASP A 101 28.62 6.85 -6.91
CA ASP A 101 29.93 7.51 -7.03
C ASP A 101 30.90 7.10 -5.91
N TYR A 102 30.38 6.65 -4.75
CA TYR A 102 31.19 6.16 -3.64
C TYR A 102 31.51 4.67 -3.76
N THR A 103 30.59 3.89 -4.34
CA THR A 103 30.75 2.43 -4.49
C THR A 103 31.59 2.05 -5.71
N ARG A 104 31.88 3.02 -6.60
CA ARG A 104 32.74 2.84 -7.77
C ARG A 104 34.06 3.60 -7.62
N GLY A 105 35.06 3.19 -8.40
CA GLY A 105 36.34 3.91 -8.52
C GLY A 105 37.18 3.92 -7.25
N LYS A 106 37.93 5.00 -7.03
CA LYS A 106 38.94 5.12 -5.95
C LYS A 106 38.35 5.19 -4.54
N THR A 107 37.07 5.54 -4.40
CA THR A 107 36.41 5.67 -3.10
C THR A 107 36.01 4.31 -2.53
N ALA A 108 35.71 3.34 -3.40
CA ALA A 108 35.29 1.99 -3.04
C ALA A 108 36.31 1.26 -2.14
N GLN A 109 37.61 1.54 -2.27
CA GLN A 109 38.66 0.89 -1.47
C GLN A 109 38.55 1.19 0.04
N TYR A 110 37.90 2.30 0.39
CA TYR A 110 37.69 2.71 1.78
C TYR A 110 36.41 2.11 2.39
N LEU A 111 35.57 1.47 1.57
CA LEU A 111 34.40 0.74 2.01
C LEU A 111 34.80 -0.67 2.47
N SER A 112 34.07 -1.20 3.45
CA SER A 112 34.16 -2.61 3.83
C SER A 112 33.53 -3.49 2.75
N ASP A 113 32.43 -3.01 2.17
CA ASP A 113 31.74 -3.63 1.04
C ASP A 113 31.25 -2.52 0.09
N PRO A 114 31.60 -2.51 -1.21
CA PRO A 114 31.20 -1.46 -2.14
C PRO A 114 29.74 -1.57 -2.57
N ILE A 115 28.81 -1.59 -1.60
CA ILE A 115 27.37 -1.61 -1.82
C ILE A 115 26.69 -0.47 -1.07
N VAL A 116 25.58 -0.02 -1.64
CA VAL A 116 24.61 0.83 -0.92
C VAL A 116 23.72 -0.08 -0.11
N THR A 117 23.59 0.18 1.19
CA THR A 117 22.73 -0.61 2.08
C THR A 117 21.78 0.31 2.85
N ILE A 118 20.85 -0.28 3.59
CA ILE A 118 19.88 0.43 4.41
C ILE A 118 20.13 0.09 5.88
N ARG A 119 20.18 1.11 6.74
CA ARG A 119 20.21 0.98 8.20
C ARG A 119 19.25 1.99 8.80
N ASN A 120 18.41 1.55 9.73
CA ASN A 120 17.42 2.41 10.40
C ASN A 120 16.61 3.24 9.38
N GLU A 121 16.14 2.59 8.31
CA GLU A 121 15.38 3.19 7.20
C GLU A 121 16.13 4.26 6.38
N ARG A 122 17.47 4.34 6.51
CA ARG A 122 18.31 5.28 5.77
C ARG A 122 19.28 4.58 4.86
N TYR A 123 19.46 5.14 3.67
CA TYR A 123 20.52 4.73 2.76
C TYR A 123 21.88 5.13 3.33
N VAL A 124 22.78 4.16 3.44
CA VAL A 124 24.11 4.28 4.06
C VAL A 124 25.15 3.46 3.31
N LEU A 125 26.42 3.77 3.55
CA LEU A 125 27.58 3.05 3.04
C LEU A 125 28.33 2.36 4.19
N PRO A 126 28.74 1.10 4.05
CA PRO A 126 29.59 0.43 5.03
C PRO A 126 31.05 0.85 4.85
N VAL A 127 31.49 1.82 5.65
CA VAL A 127 32.83 2.41 5.61
C VAL A 127 33.74 1.73 6.62
N LYS A 128 34.98 1.41 6.25
CA LYS A 128 36.00 0.94 7.20
C LYS A 128 36.24 2.01 8.26
N ALA A 129 36.21 1.65 9.54
CA ALA A 129 36.24 2.61 10.65
C ALA A 129 37.43 3.59 10.59
N THR A 130 38.59 3.13 10.11
CA THR A 130 39.81 3.94 9.92
C THR A 130 39.66 5.07 8.90
N TYR A 131 38.69 4.97 7.99
CA TYR A 131 38.45 5.93 6.92
C TYR A 131 37.18 6.77 7.11
N ARG A 132 36.55 6.73 8.30
CA ARG A 132 35.33 7.52 8.64
C ARG A 132 35.43 8.98 8.19
N GLN A 133 36.54 9.64 8.50
CA GLN A 133 36.73 11.07 8.24
C GLN A 133 36.72 11.43 6.75
N LYS A 134 36.96 10.47 5.84
CA LYS A 134 36.94 10.72 4.38
C LYS A 134 35.53 10.88 3.81
N PHE A 135 34.51 10.32 4.45
CA PHE A 135 33.13 10.34 3.96
C PHE A 135 32.28 11.43 4.61
N GLY A 136 32.71 11.94 5.78
CA GLY A 136 31.93 12.90 6.56
C GLY A 136 30.56 12.35 6.95
N GLY A 137 29.59 13.25 7.15
CA GLY A 137 28.21 12.86 7.39
C GLY A 137 27.94 12.23 8.75
N VAL A 138 26.89 11.42 8.82
CA VAL A 138 26.32 10.89 10.07
C VAL A 138 26.50 9.38 10.13
N VAL A 139 26.96 8.86 11.28
CA VAL A 139 27.01 7.42 11.53
C VAL A 139 25.67 6.96 12.09
N HIS A 140 25.06 5.97 11.44
CA HIS A 140 23.77 5.41 11.84
C HIS A 140 23.86 4.10 12.58
N ASP A 141 24.92 3.34 12.32
CA ASP A 141 25.12 2.02 12.91
C ASP A 141 26.61 1.60 12.82
N GLN A 142 26.98 0.55 13.55
CA GLN A 142 28.33 -0.01 13.58
C GLN A 142 28.27 -1.54 13.66
N SER A 143 29.21 -2.22 12.99
CA SER A 143 29.33 -3.69 13.11
C SER A 143 29.71 -4.10 14.53
N GLN A 144 29.38 -5.33 14.92
CA GLN A 144 29.71 -5.87 16.26
C GLN A 144 31.20 -5.78 16.61
N THR A 145 32.07 -6.00 15.61
CA THR A 145 33.54 -5.90 15.77
C THR A 145 34.06 -4.46 15.81
N GLY A 146 33.20 -3.48 15.53
CA GLY A 146 33.54 -2.08 15.42
C GLY A 146 34.28 -1.66 14.15
N GLN A 147 34.64 -2.61 13.28
CA GLN A 147 35.50 -2.35 12.11
C GLN A 147 34.77 -1.69 10.94
N THR A 148 33.45 -1.81 10.85
CA THR A 148 32.62 -1.21 9.81
C THR A 148 31.65 -0.22 10.45
N LEU A 149 31.62 1.00 9.92
CA LEU A 149 30.67 2.04 10.27
C LEU A 149 29.69 2.23 9.12
N TYR A 150 28.39 2.31 9.41
CA TYR A 150 27.37 2.59 8.43
C TYR A 150 27.11 4.09 8.38
N ILE A 151 27.64 4.74 7.35
CA ILE A 151 27.69 6.20 7.24
C ILE A 151 26.70 6.67 6.18
N GLU A 152 25.91 7.67 6.52
CA GLU A 152 25.16 8.51 5.59
C GLU A 152 26.05 9.69 5.18
N PRO A 153 26.55 9.75 3.94
CA PRO A 153 27.35 10.89 3.47
C PRO A 153 26.57 12.19 3.50
N ALA A 154 27.24 13.31 3.80
CA ALA A 154 26.62 14.63 3.89
C ALA A 154 25.80 15.00 2.65
N ASP A 155 26.29 14.60 1.47
CA ASP A 155 25.69 14.93 0.17
C ASP A 155 24.31 14.30 -0.09
N VAL A 156 23.89 13.34 0.73
CA VAL A 156 22.60 12.65 0.63
C VAL A 156 21.73 12.79 1.89
N VAL A 157 22.22 13.44 2.95
CA VAL A 157 21.48 13.60 4.22
C VAL A 157 20.12 14.24 3.98
N ASP A 158 20.08 15.34 3.23
CA ASP A 158 18.85 16.06 2.93
C ASP A 158 17.89 15.22 2.07
N MET A 159 18.43 14.39 1.17
CA MET A 159 17.62 13.51 0.32
C MET A 159 16.98 12.39 1.13
N ASN A 160 17.72 11.76 2.03
CA ASN A 160 17.19 10.76 2.98
C ASN A 160 16.17 11.38 3.93
N ASN A 161 16.39 12.60 4.41
CA ASN A 161 15.41 13.32 5.25
C ASN A 161 14.11 13.53 4.49
N ARG A 162 14.18 14.02 3.25
CA ARG A 162 13.02 14.21 2.39
C ARG A 162 12.31 12.90 2.05
N LEU A 163 13.06 11.83 1.81
CA LEU A 163 12.50 10.49 1.59
C LEU A 163 11.70 10.03 2.82
N ARG A 164 12.23 10.24 4.02
CA ARG A 164 11.53 9.91 5.27
C ARG A 164 10.24 10.72 5.43
N GLU A 165 10.26 12.00 5.08
CA GLU A 165 9.04 12.83 5.07
C GLU A 165 8.00 12.29 4.09
N TYR A 166 8.40 11.82 2.90
CA TYR A 166 7.48 11.21 1.97
C TYR A 166 6.86 9.91 2.49
N TYR A 167 7.63 9.04 3.15
CA TYR A 167 7.07 7.84 3.80
C TYR A 167 6.09 8.17 4.94
N LEU A 168 6.27 9.29 5.64
CA LEU A 168 5.31 9.74 6.64
C LEU A 168 4.02 10.26 5.97
N LYS A 169 4.15 11.03 4.89
CA LYS A 169 3.01 11.50 4.10
C LYS A 169 2.24 10.35 3.45
N GLU A 170 2.93 9.34 2.96
CA GLU A 170 2.31 8.13 2.40
C GLU A 170 1.41 7.46 3.43
N ARG A 171 1.94 7.17 4.63
CA ARG A 171 1.17 6.56 5.71
C ARG A 171 -0.07 7.37 6.11
N GLN A 172 0.08 8.70 6.19
CA GLN A 172 -1.04 9.59 6.51
C GLN A 172 -2.11 9.59 5.40
N GLU A 173 -1.69 9.56 4.14
CA GLU A 173 -2.61 9.50 3.01
C GLU A 173 -3.31 8.15 2.90
N GLU A 174 -2.60 7.04 3.17
CA GLU A 174 -3.21 5.71 3.24
C GLU A 174 -4.30 5.65 4.32
N GLU A 175 -4.01 6.15 5.53
CA GLU A 175 -5.01 6.23 6.60
C GLU A 175 -6.22 7.10 6.20
N ARG A 176 -5.97 8.26 5.57
CA ARG A 176 -7.05 9.13 5.07
C ARG A 176 -7.95 8.42 4.07
N VAL A 177 -7.36 7.69 3.11
CA VAL A 177 -8.12 6.95 2.09
C VAL A 177 -8.92 5.82 2.72
N LEU A 178 -8.36 5.08 3.69
CA LEU A 178 -9.07 4.03 4.41
C LEU A 178 -10.29 4.59 5.17
N ILE A 179 -10.12 5.73 5.87
CA ILE A 179 -11.22 6.43 6.55
C ILE A 179 -12.29 6.84 5.54
N GLU A 180 -11.89 7.44 4.42
CA GLU A 180 -12.82 7.89 3.38
C GLU A 180 -13.64 6.72 2.82
N LEU A 181 -12.99 5.63 2.41
CA LEU A 181 -13.68 4.46 1.88
C LEU A 181 -14.63 3.84 2.90
N SER A 182 -14.20 3.74 4.15
CA SER A 182 -15.02 3.23 5.25
C SER A 182 -16.27 4.08 5.47
N ALA A 183 -16.13 5.41 5.46
CA ALA A 183 -17.25 6.34 5.59
C ALA A 183 -18.25 6.23 4.43
N LYS A 184 -17.77 5.94 3.21
CA LYS A 184 -18.66 5.67 2.06
C LYS A 184 -19.39 4.32 2.15
N LEU A 185 -18.82 3.34 2.85
CA LEU A 185 -19.43 2.02 3.03
C LEU A 185 -20.37 1.95 4.23
N ALA A 186 -20.18 2.80 5.24
CA ALA A 186 -20.96 2.77 6.48
C ALA A 186 -22.49 2.87 6.27
N PRO A 187 -23.03 3.73 5.39
CA PRO A 187 -24.47 3.79 5.14
C PRO A 187 -25.05 2.51 4.53
N GLU A 188 -24.23 1.74 3.83
CA GLU A 188 -24.61 0.50 3.15
C GLU A 188 -24.26 -0.75 3.96
N ALA A 189 -23.86 -0.60 5.23
CA ALA A 189 -23.40 -1.72 6.04
C ALA A 189 -24.45 -2.82 6.18
N ASP A 190 -25.73 -2.49 6.36
CA ASP A 190 -26.79 -3.50 6.49
C ASP A 190 -27.00 -4.26 5.17
N ASN A 191 -26.93 -3.58 4.02
CA ASN A 191 -27.02 -4.20 2.70
C ASN A 191 -25.84 -5.14 2.43
N ILE A 192 -24.62 -4.72 2.78
CA ILE A 192 -23.41 -5.53 2.65
C ILE A 192 -23.47 -6.77 3.56
N GLU A 193 -23.97 -6.63 4.79
CA GLU A 193 -24.10 -7.76 5.72
C GLU A 193 -25.17 -8.75 5.24
N ASN A 194 -26.31 -8.25 4.77
CA ASN A 194 -27.33 -9.08 4.14
C ASN A 194 -26.76 -9.84 2.93
N ASN A 195 -26.01 -9.18 2.07
CA ASN A 195 -25.35 -9.84 0.93
C ASN A 195 -24.40 -10.94 1.40
N ALA A 196 -23.55 -10.67 2.39
CA ALA A 196 -22.64 -11.67 2.96
C ALA A 196 -23.39 -12.90 3.50
N GLN A 197 -24.49 -12.69 4.23
CA GLN A 197 -25.34 -13.76 4.75
C GLN A 197 -26.02 -14.58 3.66
N VAL A 198 -26.52 -13.94 2.59
CA VAL A 198 -27.14 -14.64 1.45
C VAL A 198 -26.11 -15.47 0.69
N LEU A 199 -24.86 -15.03 0.67
CA LEU A 199 -23.75 -15.69 -0.03
C LEU A 199 -23.03 -16.74 0.81
N ASP A 200 -23.28 -16.80 2.12
CA ASP A 200 -22.56 -17.63 3.10
C ASP A 200 -21.04 -17.34 3.12
N ILE A 201 -20.67 -16.06 3.09
CA ILE A 201 -19.28 -15.53 3.07
C ILE A 201 -19.01 -14.65 4.29
#